data_AF-A0A0S3U8K8-F1
#
_entry.id   AF-A0A0S3U8K8-F1
#
_cell.length_a   1.000
_cell.length_b   1.000
_cell.length_c   1.000
_cell.angle_alpha   90.00
_cell.angle_beta   90.00
_cell.angle_gamma   90.00
#
_symmetry.space_group_name_H-M   'P 1'
#
loop_
_entity.id
_entity.type
_entity.pdbx_description
1 polymer ?
#
loop_
_entity_poly.entity_id
_entity_poly.type
_entity_poly.pdbx_seq_one_letter_code
_entity_poly.pdbx_strand_id
1 'polypeptide(L)' 'MSSQVAQFHQQVLQDRTLVEQLRTAGNFQGFVHLTVKLGKEHGYNFTQREVETYVRRNMLTLIRQFS' A
#
# COMPACT_ATOMS: atom_id res chain seq x y z
N MET A 1 13.99 2.48 8.81
CA MET A 1 13.95 2.05 7.39
C MET A 1 12.49 1.92 6.97
N SER A 2 12.18 2.45 5.78
CA SER A 2 10.87 2.46 5.09
C SER A 2 9.77 3.39 5.64
N SER A 3 10.11 4.66 5.93
CA SER A 3 9.11 5.70 6.28
C SER A 3 8.15 6.01 5.12
N GLN A 4 8.59 5.86 3.87
CA GLN A 4 7.81 6.23 2.70
C GLN A 4 6.56 5.35 2.50
N VAL A 5 6.64 4.04 2.78
CA VAL A 5 5.48 3.15 2.67
C VAL A 5 4.44 3.51 3.73
N ALA A 6 4.87 3.86 4.95
CA ALA A 6 3.98 4.31 6.01
C ALA A 6 3.34 5.68 5.70
N GLN A 7 4.11 6.62 5.13
CA GLN A 7 3.58 7.91 4.67
C GLN A 7 2.56 7.74 3.55
N PHE A 8 2.87 6.89 2.57
CA PHE A 8 1.93 6.54 1.51
C PHE A 8 0.68 5.86 2.08
N HIS A 9 0.83 4.95 3.05
CA HIS A 9 -0.32 4.34 3.73
C HIS A 9 -1.21 5.38 4.42
N GLN A 10 -0.64 6.38 5.12
CA GLN A 10 -1.45 7.46 5.69
C GLN A 10 -2.17 8.28 4.61
N GLN A 11 -1.52 8.55 3.49
CA GLN A 11 -2.14 9.25 2.36
C GLN A 11 -3.27 8.43 1.76
N VAL A 12 -3.06 7.12 1.57
CA VAL A 12 -4.10 6.18 1.13
C VAL A 12 -5.30 6.23 2.07
N LEU A 13 -5.09 6.23 3.39
CA LEU A 13 -6.20 6.31 4.35
C LEU A 13 -6.98 7.63 4.27
N GLN A 14 -6.35 8.70 3.81
CA GLN A 14 -6.99 10.01 3.59
C GLN A 14 -7.66 10.11 2.22
N ASP A 15 -7.18 9.36 1.23
CA ASP A 15 -7.65 9.40 -0.16
C ASP A 15 -8.45 8.14 -0.52
N ARG A 16 -9.79 8.29 -0.52
CA ARG A 16 -10.71 7.19 -0.82
C ARG A 16 -10.46 6.57 -2.21
N THR A 17 -10.00 7.36 -3.18
CA THR A 17 -9.72 6.88 -4.54
C THR A 17 -8.61 5.83 -4.52
N LEU A 18 -7.55 6.07 -3.74
CA LEU A 18 -6.44 5.13 -3.59
C LEU A 18 -6.86 3.86 -2.86
N VAL A 19 -7.74 3.98 -1.87
CA VAL A 19 -8.32 2.83 -1.17
C VAL A 19 -9.10 1.94 -2.13
N GLU A 20 -9.95 2.52 -2.96
CA GLU A 20 -10.73 1.76 -3.94
C GLU A 20 -9.83 1.09 -4.98
N GLN A 21 -8.81 1.80 -5.48
CA GLN A 21 -7.84 1.20 -6.40
C GLN A 21 -7.04 0.06 -5.76
N LEU A 22 -6.62 0.20 -4.51
CA LEU A 22 -5.91 -0.87 -3.79
C LEU A 22 -6.84 -2.04 -3.46
N ARG A 23 -8.14 -1.80 -3.23
CA ARG A 23 -9.15 -2.86 -3.03
C ARG A 23 -9.44 -3.66 -4.30
N THR A 24 -9.23 -3.11 -5.49
CA THR A 24 -9.34 -3.90 -6.73
C THR A 24 -8.25 -4.96 -6.87
N ALA A 25 -7.19 -4.88 -6.06
CA ALA A 25 -6.19 -5.93 -5.99
C ALA A 25 -6.75 -7.18 -5.29
N GLY A 26 -7.21 -8.16 -6.07
CA GLY A 26 -7.77 -9.41 -5.55
C GLY A 26 -6.75 -10.37 -4.90
N ASN A 27 -5.47 -10.02 -4.90
CA ASN A 27 -4.39 -10.88 -4.43
C ASN A 27 -3.19 -10.06 -3.92
N PHE A 28 -2.45 -10.63 -2.96
CA PHE A 28 -1.32 -10.00 -2.30
C PHE A 28 -0.28 -9.42 -3.27
N GLN A 29 0.08 -10.18 -4.31
CA GLN A 29 1.05 -9.73 -5.30
C GLN A 29 0.52 -8.55 -6.14
N GLY A 30 -0.78 -8.57 -6.48
CA GLY A 30 -1.45 -7.46 -7.14
C GLY A 30 -1.49 -6.21 -6.27
N PHE A 31 -1.72 -6.38 -4.96
CA PHE A 31 -1.76 -5.28 -3.99
C PHE A 31 -0.40 -4.62 -3.87
N VAL A 32 0.67 -5.41 -3.75
CA VAL A 32 2.05 -4.91 -3.69
C VAL A 32 2.40 -4.16 -4.97
N HIS A 33 2.05 -4.72 -6.14
CA HIS A 33 2.35 -4.11 -7.42
C HIS A 33 1.61 -2.77 -7.62
N LEU A 34 0.32 -2.73 -7.27
CA LEU A 34 -0.49 -1.51 -7.28
C LEU A 34 0.05 -0.46 -6.30
N THR A 35 0.40 -0.86 -5.08
CA THR A 35 0.96 0.05 -4.07
C THR A 35 2.25 0.71 -4.56
N VAL A 36 3.16 -0.05 -5.20
CA VAL A 36 4.40 0.51 -5.77
C VAL A 36 4.11 1.42 -6.96
N LYS A 37 3.16 1.05 -7.82
CA LYS A 37 2.77 1.88 -8.96
C LYS A 37 2.19 3.22 -8.49
N LEU A 38 1.21 3.18 -7.60
CA LEU A 38 0.58 4.37 -7.04
C LEU A 38 1.57 5.20 -6.22
N GLY A 39 2.41 4.55 -5.43
CA GLY A 39 3.51 5.22 -4.73
C GLY A 39 4.36 6.06 -5.67
N LYS A 40 4.80 5.49 -6.80
CA LYS A 40 5.58 6.22 -7.82
C LYS A 40 4.82 7.38 -8.45
N GLU A 41 3.54 7.20 -8.76
CA GLU A 41 2.70 8.27 -9.30
C GLU A 41 2.53 9.43 -8.31
N HIS A 42 2.58 9.15 -7.01
CA HIS A 42 2.54 10.15 -5.93
C HIS A 42 3.94 10.64 -5.49
N GLY A 43 5.01 10.30 -6.20
CA GLY A 43 6.37 10.77 -5.92
C GLY A 43 7.15 9.97 -4.87
N TYR A 44 6.63 8.82 -4.44
CA TYR A 44 7.33 7.88 -3.57
C TYR A 44 8.20 6.90 -4.38
N ASN A 45 9.33 6.48 -3.82
CA ASN A 45 10.29 5.62 -4.55
C ASN A 45 10.60 4.31 -3.82
N PHE A 46 9.64 3.82 -3.03
CA PHE A 46 9.77 2.55 -2.31
C PHE A 46 9.68 1.34 -3.25
N THR A 47 10.33 0.25 -2.85
CA THR A 47 10.39 -0.99 -3.64
C THR A 47 9.27 -1.97 -3.27
N GLN A 48 9.00 -2.94 -4.15
CA GLN A 48 8.06 -4.03 -3.86
C GLN A 48 8.41 -4.76 -2.56
N ARG A 49 9.71 -5.00 -2.32
CA ARG A 49 10.20 -5.68 -1.11
C ARG A 49 9.88 -4.91 0.17
N GLU A 50 9.95 -3.58 0.13
CA GLU A 50 9.57 -2.73 1.27
C GLU A 50 8.07 -2.77 1.51
N VAL A 51 7.27 -2.70 0.45
CA VAL A 51 5.82 -2.85 0.55
C VAL A 51 5.44 -4.22 1.10
N GLU A 52 6.01 -5.30 0.57
CA GLU A 52 5.75 -6.66 1.08
C GLU A 52 6.10 -6.78 2.56
N THR A 53 7.24 -6.23 2.98
CA THR A 53 7.66 -6.26 4.38
C THR A 53 6.68 -5.49 5.24
N TYR A 54 6.24 -4.31 4.79
CA TYR A 54 5.26 -3.50 5.49
C TYR A 54 3.90 -4.19 5.59
N VAL A 55 3.40 -4.75 4.49
CA VAL A 55 2.11 -5.44 4.42
C VAL A 55 2.15 -6.70 5.28
N ARG A 56 3.22 -7.51 5.22
CA ARG A 56 3.34 -8.69 6.10
C ARG A 56 3.36 -8.31 7.57
N ARG A 57 4.07 -7.24 7.93
CA ARG A 57 4.17 -6.77 9.32
C ARG A 57 2.85 -6.18 9.84
N ASN A 58 2.07 -5.57 8.97
CA ASN A 58 0.81 -4.89 9.29
C ASN A 58 -0.42 -5.61 8.74
N MET A 59 -0.30 -6.89 8.38
CA MET A 59 -1.34 -7.63 7.66
C MET A 59 -2.68 -7.60 8.40
N LEU A 60 -2.65 -7.80 9.72
CA LEU A 60 -3.83 -7.75 10.57
C LEU A 60 -4.53 -6.39 10.54
N THR A 61 -3.74 -5.31 10.53
CA THR A 61 -4.25 -3.93 10.46
C THR A 61 -4.87 -3.64 9.09
N LEU A 62 -4.18 -4.06 8.02
CA LEU A 62 -4.63 -3.82 6.65
C LEU A 62 -5.90 -4.62 6.34
N ILE A 63 -5.99 -5.88 6.78
CA ILE A 63 -7.22 -6.67 6.63
C ILE A 63 -8.39 -5.93 7.26
N ARG A 64 -8.28 -5.44 8.50
CA ARG A 64 -9.38 -4.69 9.14
C ARG A 64 -9.72 -3.37 8.41
N GLN A 65 -8.74 -2.69 7.82
CA GLN A 65 -8.96 -1.41 7.13
C GLN A 65 -9.54 -1.57 5.72
N PHE A 66 -9.27 -2.70 5.05
CA PHE A 66 -9.72 -2.98 3.69
C PHE A 66 -10.82 -4.07 3.62
N SER A 67 -11.24 -4.65 4.75
CA SER A 67 -12.41 -5.56 4.86
C SER A 67 -13.72 -4.85 4.54
#